data_AF-A0A929TR91-F1
#
_entry.id   AF-A0A929TR91-F1
#
_cell.length_a   1.000
_cell.length_b   1.000
_cell.length_c   1.000
_cell.angle_alpha   90.00
_cell.angle_beta   90.00
_cell.angle_gamma   90.00
#
_symmetry.space_group_name_H-M   'P 1'
#
loop_
_entity.id
_entity.type
_entity.pdbx_description
1 polymer ?
#
loop_
_entity_poly.entity_id
_entity_poly.type
_entity_poly.pdbx_seq_one_letter_code
_entity_poly.pdbx_strand_id
1 'polypeptide(L)'
;MKRQFAQGELHFEVPNKYRLSVNGEGLSYRTKNGTKDVDVKFSEVKGLFLSNYCNQNQHYQVAFRNDEWKTFAEIDTDVTDRRDAAIAGNNIIETKSILIAFAESKLGEEFPNNLDALNLDVCFTFKEKGVRLEGGVLRGAKHQMNLSELKRVKCVSNGTLSYLSLYKSEKGGFFDFPDMSLGLNELTLPIIEAALARNVGRVVDFSRGNGFDQKTSEYILERYMNSTFFQNPDGSVSEDWQIAYDHIHFYGCDVIMPE
;
A
#
# COMPACT_ATOMS: atom_id res chain seq x y z
N MET A 1 -2.14 10.74 11.40
CA MET A 1 -1.13 10.69 10.32
C MET A 1 -1.09 12.01 9.59
N LYS A 2 0.06 12.40 9.05
CA LYS A 2 0.20 13.54 8.15
C LYS A 2 -0.31 13.14 6.77
N ARG A 3 -1.44 13.70 6.37
CA ARG A 3 -2.07 13.43 5.07
C ARG A 3 -1.54 14.37 4.01
N GLN A 4 -0.84 13.82 3.02
CA GLN A 4 -0.31 14.60 1.90
C GLN A 4 -1.43 15.06 0.97
N PHE A 5 -2.51 14.29 0.86
CA PHE A 5 -3.60 14.56 -0.06
C PHE A 5 -4.83 15.21 0.60
N ALA A 6 -4.73 15.66 1.86
CA ALA A 6 -5.86 16.28 2.56
C ALA A 6 -6.36 17.58 1.90
N GLN A 7 -5.45 18.38 1.34
CA GLN A 7 -5.78 19.64 0.63
C GLN A 7 -4.97 19.82 -0.66
N GLY A 8 -4.15 18.83 -1.03
CA GLY A 8 -3.28 18.87 -2.21
C GLY A 8 -3.81 18.03 -3.36
N GLU A 9 -3.41 18.40 -4.57
CA GLU A 9 -3.66 17.66 -5.79
C GLU A 9 -2.37 17.53 -6.58
N LEU A 10 -2.03 16.31 -7.01
CA LEU A 10 -0.93 16.08 -7.93
C LEU A 10 -1.47 15.97 -9.35
N HIS A 11 -0.90 16.78 -10.25
CA HIS A 11 -1.21 16.76 -11.67
C HIS A 11 -0.04 16.17 -12.45
N PHE A 12 -0.35 15.17 -13.28
CA PHE A 12 0.59 14.58 -14.22
C PHE A 12 0.08 14.81 -15.63
N GLU A 13 0.85 15.54 -16.43
CA GLU A 13 0.62 15.65 -17.87
C GLU A 13 1.70 14.87 -18.60
N VAL A 14 1.33 13.72 -19.16
CA VAL A 14 2.23 12.86 -19.91
C VAL A 14 2.09 13.21 -21.39
N PRO A 15 3.09 13.85 -22.03
CA PRO A 15 2.96 14.38 -23.37
C PRO A 15 2.49 13.33 -24.39
N ASN A 16 1.46 13.68 -25.16
CA ASN A 16 0.84 12.82 -26.17
C ASN A 16 0.22 11.50 -25.64
N LYS A 17 0.10 11.31 -24.31
CA LYS A 17 -0.45 10.07 -23.73
C LYS A 17 -1.70 10.32 -22.91
N TYR A 18 -1.59 10.99 -21.76
CA TYR A 18 -2.74 11.25 -20.88
C TYR A 18 -2.48 12.41 -19.92
N ARG A 19 -3.56 12.84 -19.25
CA ARG A 19 -3.51 13.64 -18.03
C ARG A 19 -4.10 12.83 -16.90
N LEU A 20 -3.45 12.86 -15.74
CA LEU A 20 -3.89 12.26 -14.49
C LEU A 20 -3.89 13.36 -13.42
N SER A 21 -4.92 13.41 -12.59
CA SER A 21 -4.94 14.27 -11.40
C SER A 21 -5.43 13.46 -10.22
N VAL A 22 -4.73 13.53 -9.08
CA VAL A 22 -4.97 12.72 -7.88
C VAL A 22 -5.05 13.63 -6.67
N ASN A 23 -6.12 13.51 -5.90
CA ASN A 23 -6.33 14.23 -4.64
C ASN A 23 -6.85 13.27 -3.56
N GLY A 24 -7.17 13.78 -2.37
CA GLY A 24 -7.60 12.95 -1.23
C GLY A 24 -8.96 12.29 -1.38
N GLU A 25 -9.77 12.72 -2.36
CA GLU A 25 -11.12 12.20 -2.62
C GLU A 25 -11.16 11.20 -3.77
N GLY A 26 -10.17 11.23 -4.67
CA GLY A 26 -10.18 10.40 -5.87
C GLY A 26 -9.17 10.83 -6.92
N LEU A 27 -9.50 10.54 -8.18
CA LEU A 27 -8.69 10.91 -9.33
C LEU A 27 -9.51 11.12 -10.60
N SER A 28 -8.93 11.89 -11.51
CA SER A 28 -9.38 11.97 -12.91
C SER A 28 -8.25 11.54 -13.85
N TYR A 29 -8.59 10.82 -14.90
CA TYR A 29 -7.65 10.31 -15.90
C TYR A 29 -8.26 10.44 -17.29
N ARG A 30 -7.54 11.09 -18.21
CA ARG A 30 -7.98 11.23 -19.60
C ARG A 30 -6.85 11.01 -20.59
N THR A 31 -7.00 10.06 -21.50
CA THR A 31 -6.05 9.87 -22.61
C THR A 31 -6.14 11.02 -23.60
N LYS A 32 -5.02 11.37 -24.24
CA LYS A 32 -4.95 12.51 -25.18
C LYS A 32 -5.85 12.34 -26.40
N ASN A 33 -6.05 11.10 -26.84
CA ASN A 33 -6.96 10.73 -27.92
C ASN A 33 -8.44 10.61 -27.48
N GLY A 34 -8.74 10.79 -26.20
CA GLY A 34 -10.10 10.74 -25.64
C GLY A 34 -10.71 9.33 -25.52
N THR A 35 -9.97 8.26 -25.82
CA THR A 35 -10.51 6.89 -25.76
C THR A 35 -10.80 6.39 -24.35
N LYS A 36 -10.11 6.93 -23.34
CA LYS A 36 -10.34 6.62 -21.93
C LYS A 36 -10.46 7.94 -21.16
N ASP A 37 -11.58 8.10 -20.46
CA ASP A 37 -11.93 9.24 -19.63
C ASP A 37 -12.59 8.68 -18.36
N VAL A 38 -11.87 8.74 -17.25
CA VAL A 38 -12.17 8.06 -16.00
C VAL A 38 -12.16 9.08 -14.88
N ASP A 39 -13.21 9.10 -14.08
CA ASP A 39 -13.33 9.85 -12.85
C ASP A 39 -13.72 8.86 -11.76
N VAL A 40 -12.88 8.72 -10.73
CA VAL A 40 -13.03 7.72 -9.67
C VAL A 40 -12.99 8.40 -8.33
N LYS A 41 -14.04 8.19 -7.54
CA LYS A 41 -14.09 8.59 -6.13
C LYS A 41 -13.64 7.44 -5.26
N PHE A 42 -12.71 7.69 -4.34
CA PHE A 42 -12.24 6.66 -3.40
C PHE A 42 -13.34 6.15 -2.48
N SER A 43 -14.41 6.91 -2.25
CA SER A 43 -15.60 6.44 -1.53
C SER A 43 -16.30 5.25 -2.22
N GLU A 44 -16.18 5.12 -3.55
CA GLU A 44 -16.77 4.03 -4.34
C GLU A 44 -15.79 2.85 -4.55
N VAL A 45 -14.53 3.04 -4.18
CA VAL A 45 -13.48 2.03 -4.31
C VAL A 45 -13.38 1.22 -3.02
N LYS A 46 -13.58 -0.09 -3.16
CA LYS A 46 -13.35 -1.07 -2.10
C LYS A 46 -11.90 -1.53 -2.01
N GLY A 47 -11.20 -1.58 -3.15
CA GLY A 47 -9.79 -1.90 -3.18
C GLY A 47 -9.18 -1.77 -4.56
N LEU A 48 -7.86 -1.78 -4.60
CA LEU A 48 -7.07 -1.67 -5.83
C LEU A 48 -6.48 -3.04 -6.22
N PHE A 49 -6.27 -3.23 -7.51
CA PHE A 49 -5.49 -4.34 -8.04
C PHE A 49 -4.48 -3.82 -9.06
N LEU A 50 -3.21 -4.15 -8.84
CA LEU A 50 -2.12 -3.65 -9.66
C LEU A 50 -1.50 -4.77 -10.47
N SER A 51 -1.48 -4.62 -11.79
CA SER A 51 -0.74 -5.51 -12.68
C SER A 51 0.67 -4.98 -12.90
N ASN A 52 1.66 -5.89 -12.97
CA ASN A 52 3.09 -5.62 -13.22
C ASN A 52 3.84 -4.79 -12.16
N TYR A 53 3.15 -4.26 -11.14
CA TYR A 53 3.74 -3.29 -10.21
C TYR A 53 4.88 -3.81 -9.33
N CYS A 54 4.99 -5.12 -9.11
CA CYS A 54 6.12 -5.72 -8.39
C CYS A 54 7.13 -6.42 -9.28
N ASN A 55 6.91 -6.44 -10.60
CA ASN A 55 7.62 -7.27 -11.57
C ASN A 55 8.25 -6.48 -12.72
N GLN A 56 7.93 -5.19 -12.83
CA GLN A 56 8.43 -4.28 -13.85
C GLN A 56 8.68 -2.90 -13.23
N ASN A 57 9.46 -2.08 -13.92
CA ASN A 57 9.83 -0.75 -13.45
C ASN A 57 9.21 0.39 -14.28
N GLN A 58 8.27 0.05 -15.16
CA GLN A 58 7.51 0.97 -15.99
C GLN A 58 6.19 0.34 -16.40
N HIS A 59 5.23 1.18 -16.77
CA HIS A 59 3.90 0.82 -17.25
C HIS A 59 3.15 -0.14 -16.33
N TYR A 60 2.32 0.43 -15.47
CA TYR A 60 1.43 -0.32 -14.61
C TYR A 60 -0.01 -0.10 -14.99
N GLN A 61 -0.82 -1.08 -14.62
CA GLN A 61 -2.26 -1.02 -14.74
C GLN A 61 -2.85 -0.98 -13.35
N VAL A 62 -3.67 0.03 -13.09
CA VAL A 62 -4.40 0.19 -11.83
C VAL A 62 -5.87 -0.10 -12.10
N ALA A 63 -6.38 -1.18 -11.51
CA ALA A 63 -7.78 -1.57 -11.58
C ALA A 63 -8.50 -1.23 -10.27
N PHE A 64 -9.62 -0.52 -10.37
CA PHE A 64 -10.44 -0.08 -9.25
C PHE A 64 -11.60 -1.06 -9.05
N ARG A 65 -11.74 -1.59 -7.83
CA ARG A 65 -12.75 -2.59 -7.50
C ARG A 65 -13.89 -2.03 -6.68
N ASN A 66 -15.11 -2.42 -7.04
CA ASN A 66 -16.33 -2.06 -6.33
C ASN A 66 -16.59 -2.98 -5.13
N ASP A 67 -17.76 -2.85 -4.50
CA ASP A 67 -18.15 -3.62 -3.32
C ASP A 67 -18.19 -5.14 -3.51
N GLU A 68 -18.38 -5.59 -4.76
CA GLU A 68 -18.37 -6.99 -5.19
C GLU A 68 -16.96 -7.48 -5.59
N TRP A 69 -15.93 -6.66 -5.37
CA TRP A 69 -14.55 -6.90 -5.83
C TRP A 69 -14.39 -7.00 -7.35
N LYS A 70 -15.35 -6.49 -8.12
CA LYS A 70 -15.27 -6.43 -9.59
C LYS A 70 -14.63 -5.13 -10.04
N THR A 71 -13.77 -5.22 -11.06
CA THR A 71 -13.19 -4.05 -11.72
C THR A 71 -14.29 -3.23 -12.39
N PHE A 72 -14.42 -1.96 -12.03
CA PHE A 72 -15.36 -1.02 -12.68
C PHE A 72 -14.65 0.08 -13.46
N ALA A 73 -13.39 0.37 -13.13
CA ALA A 73 -12.53 1.29 -13.86
C ALA A 73 -11.10 0.75 -13.88
N GLU A 74 -10.34 1.15 -14.89
CA GLU A 74 -8.95 0.75 -15.05
C GLU A 74 -8.18 1.84 -15.79
N ILE A 75 -6.96 2.14 -15.36
CA ILE A 75 -6.07 3.14 -16.00
C ILE A 75 -4.66 2.59 -16.13
N ASP A 76 -3.90 3.20 -17.05
CA ASP A 76 -2.48 2.93 -17.25
C ASP A 76 -1.66 4.11 -16.71
N THR A 77 -0.66 3.80 -15.90
CA THR A 77 0.19 4.78 -15.20
C THR A 77 1.67 4.50 -15.47
N ASP A 78 2.50 5.53 -15.25
CA ASP A 78 3.96 5.42 -15.34
C ASP A 78 4.44 4.85 -16.70
N VAL A 79 3.75 5.21 -17.78
CA VAL A 79 3.99 4.65 -19.13
C VAL A 79 5.17 5.31 -19.86
N THR A 80 5.76 6.36 -19.31
CA THR A 80 6.94 7.04 -19.87
C THR A 80 8.21 6.46 -19.29
N ASP A 81 9.19 6.28 -20.16
CA ASP A 81 10.57 6.07 -19.75
C ASP A 81 11.13 7.44 -19.34
N ARG A 82 11.15 7.75 -18.03
CA ARG A 82 11.69 9.01 -17.53
C ARG A 82 13.22 8.94 -17.67
N ARG A 83 13.73 9.53 -18.75
CA ARG A 83 15.17 9.60 -19.08
C ARG A 83 16.01 10.36 -18.05
N ASP A 84 15.37 11.14 -17.17
CA ASP A 84 16.00 11.98 -16.16
C ASP A 84 16.31 11.13 -14.92
N ALA A 85 17.04 10.04 -15.15
CA ALA A 85 17.41 9.04 -14.16
C ALA A 85 18.58 9.54 -13.30
N ALA A 86 18.32 10.50 -12.43
CA ALA A 86 18.97 10.47 -11.13
C ALA A 86 18.17 9.50 -10.26
N ILE A 87 18.73 8.30 -10.07
CA ILE A 87 18.20 7.11 -9.36
C ILE A 87 17.49 6.08 -10.27
N ALA A 88 18.25 5.44 -11.16
CA ALA A 88 18.14 4.00 -11.48
C ALA A 88 16.75 3.33 -11.62
N GLY A 89 15.84 3.92 -12.42
CA GLY A 89 14.97 3.14 -13.30
C GLY A 89 13.58 2.73 -12.81
N ASN A 90 13.06 3.21 -11.67
CA ASN A 90 11.68 2.92 -11.22
C ASN A 90 10.74 4.11 -11.48
N ASN A 91 10.01 4.12 -12.59
CA ASN A 91 8.91 5.09 -12.77
C ASN A 91 7.71 4.55 -11.99
N ILE A 92 7.47 5.04 -10.77
CA ILE A 92 6.38 4.58 -9.88
C ILE A 92 5.54 5.71 -9.27
N ILE A 93 5.90 6.97 -9.56
CA ILE A 93 5.36 8.12 -8.83
C ILE A 93 3.87 8.31 -9.08
N GLU A 94 3.39 8.07 -10.31
CA GLU A 94 1.99 8.25 -10.66
C GLU A 94 1.13 7.20 -9.94
N THR A 95 1.54 5.93 -10.03
CA THR A 95 0.87 4.83 -9.33
C THR A 95 0.94 5.01 -7.82
N LYS A 96 2.12 5.28 -7.26
CA LYS A 96 2.32 5.45 -5.83
C LYS A 96 1.43 6.58 -5.29
N SER A 97 1.31 7.69 -6.01
CA SER A 97 0.42 8.79 -5.61
C SER A 97 -1.03 8.33 -5.43
N ILE A 98 -1.55 7.48 -6.33
CA ILE A 98 -2.89 6.90 -6.20
C ILE A 98 -2.99 6.00 -4.97
N LEU A 99 -1.99 5.15 -4.74
CA LEU A 99 -1.96 4.24 -3.59
C LEU A 99 -1.95 4.98 -2.26
N ILE A 100 -1.11 6.01 -2.15
CA ILE A 100 -1.01 6.82 -0.93
C ILE A 100 -2.31 7.60 -0.72
N ALA A 101 -2.83 8.27 -1.74
CA ALA A 101 -4.08 9.03 -1.61
C ALA A 101 -5.27 8.11 -1.23
N PHE A 102 -5.35 6.93 -1.85
CA PHE A 102 -6.37 5.93 -1.50
C PHE A 102 -6.20 5.44 -0.06
N ALA A 103 -5.00 5.05 0.35
CA ALA A 103 -4.72 4.62 1.72
C ALA A 103 -5.06 5.72 2.73
N GLU A 104 -4.69 6.97 2.45
CA GLU A 104 -5.01 8.10 3.32
C GLU A 104 -6.52 8.30 3.49
N SER A 105 -7.29 8.13 2.40
CA SER A 105 -8.75 8.24 2.41
C SER A 105 -9.44 7.16 3.26
N LYS A 106 -8.81 5.98 3.41
CA LYS A 106 -9.38 4.83 4.13
C LYS A 106 -8.91 4.73 5.57
N LEU A 107 -7.65 5.06 5.84
CA LEU A 107 -7.06 4.98 7.18
C LEU A 107 -7.44 6.19 8.06
N GLY A 108 -7.61 7.36 7.44
CA GLY A 108 -8.03 8.59 8.11
C GLY A 108 -6.97 9.22 9.00
N GLU A 109 -7.26 10.43 9.50
CA GLU A 109 -6.30 11.28 10.22
C GLU A 109 -5.84 10.72 11.55
N GLU A 110 -6.64 9.90 12.21
CA GLU A 110 -6.31 9.28 13.50
C GLU A 110 -5.35 8.09 13.38
N PHE A 111 -5.10 7.58 12.16
CA PHE A 111 -4.11 6.52 11.95
C PHE A 111 -2.71 7.00 12.34
N PRO A 112 -1.84 6.18 12.97
CA PRO A 112 -2.04 4.79 13.38
C PRO A 112 -2.62 4.63 14.81
N ASN A 113 -2.97 5.72 15.50
CA ASN A 113 -3.44 5.67 16.89
C ASN A 113 -4.82 5.00 17.05
N ASN A 114 -5.60 4.94 15.97
CA ASN A 114 -6.93 4.32 15.93
C ASN A 114 -6.94 2.88 15.39
N LEU A 115 -5.80 2.18 15.35
CA LEU A 115 -5.66 0.82 14.75
C LEU A 115 -6.82 -0.14 15.09
N ASP A 116 -7.20 -0.23 16.37
CA ASP A 116 -8.25 -1.16 16.80
C ASP A 116 -9.67 -0.63 16.55
N ALA A 117 -9.82 0.66 16.24
CA ALA A 117 -11.09 1.29 15.86
C ALA A 117 -11.33 1.32 14.34
N LEU A 118 -10.33 0.96 13.53
CA LEU A 118 -10.48 0.79 12.09
C LEU A 118 -11.59 -0.20 11.74
N ASN A 119 -12.43 0.17 10.77
CA ASN A 119 -13.54 -0.65 10.27
C ASN A 119 -13.61 -0.59 8.73
N LEU A 120 -12.83 -1.43 8.06
CA LEU A 120 -12.71 -1.42 6.59
C LEU A 120 -12.34 -2.79 6.01
N ASP A 121 -12.66 -3.00 4.74
CA ASP A 121 -12.10 -4.09 3.95
C ASP A 121 -10.64 -3.75 3.60
N VAL A 122 -9.71 -4.66 3.89
CA VAL A 122 -8.27 -4.38 3.75
C VAL A 122 -7.63 -5.08 2.56
N CYS A 123 -8.10 -6.27 2.17
CA CYS A 123 -7.62 -6.95 0.97
C CYS A 123 -8.58 -8.05 0.51
N PHE A 124 -8.36 -8.56 -0.71
CA PHE A 124 -8.98 -9.78 -1.21
C PHE A 124 -7.92 -10.83 -1.51
N THR A 125 -8.16 -12.07 -1.07
CA THR A 125 -7.42 -13.24 -1.52
C THR A 125 -8.40 -14.34 -1.89
N PHE A 126 -8.03 -15.24 -2.81
CA PHE A 126 -8.90 -16.37 -3.16
C PHE A 126 -9.19 -17.29 -1.96
N LYS A 127 -8.26 -17.35 -1.00
CA LYS A 127 -8.36 -18.16 0.22
C LYS A 127 -9.33 -17.55 1.23
N GLU A 128 -9.25 -16.24 1.46
CA GLU A 128 -10.05 -15.55 2.48
C GLU A 128 -11.35 -14.94 1.93
N LYS A 129 -11.52 -14.82 0.61
CA LYS A 129 -12.72 -14.23 -0.04
C LYS A 129 -13.04 -12.78 0.37
N GLY A 130 -12.01 -12.04 0.77
CA GLY A 130 -12.12 -10.71 1.36
C GLY A 130 -11.72 -10.76 2.83
N VAL A 131 -10.95 -9.77 3.27
CA VAL A 131 -10.54 -9.62 4.67
C VAL A 131 -11.00 -8.26 5.15
N ARG A 132 -11.75 -8.25 6.26
CA ARG A 132 -12.17 -7.04 6.96
C ARG A 132 -11.39 -6.87 8.24
N LEU A 133 -10.96 -5.65 8.55
CA LEU A 133 -10.48 -5.25 9.86
C LEU A 133 -11.62 -4.56 10.60
N GLU A 134 -11.98 -5.06 11.77
CA GLU A 134 -12.99 -4.47 12.65
C GLU A 134 -12.67 -4.79 14.11
N GLY A 135 -12.66 -3.78 14.98
CA GLY A 135 -12.41 -3.97 16.41
C GLY A 135 -11.02 -4.55 16.72
N GLY A 136 -10.01 -4.22 15.92
CA GLY A 136 -8.67 -4.78 16.01
C GLY A 136 -8.57 -6.25 15.56
N VAL A 137 -9.59 -6.78 14.87
CA VAL A 137 -9.61 -8.17 14.39
C VAL A 137 -9.65 -8.22 12.88
N LEU A 138 -8.68 -8.92 12.28
CA LEU A 138 -8.71 -9.31 10.88
C LEU A 138 -9.58 -10.55 10.72
N ARG A 139 -10.58 -10.47 9.84
CA ARG A 139 -11.54 -11.56 9.58
C ARG A 139 -11.60 -11.86 8.09
N GLY A 140 -11.17 -13.05 7.71
CA GLY A 140 -11.41 -13.65 6.41
C GLY A 140 -12.34 -14.85 6.50
N ALA A 141 -12.69 -15.46 5.36
CA ALA A 141 -13.57 -16.63 5.32
C ALA A 141 -12.98 -17.87 6.01
N LYS A 142 -11.64 -17.99 6.10
CA LYS A 142 -10.99 -19.16 6.71
C LYS A 142 -10.28 -18.83 8.02
N HIS A 143 -9.70 -17.65 8.15
CA HIS A 143 -8.88 -17.29 9.30
C HIS A 143 -9.38 -16.00 9.96
N GLN A 144 -9.13 -15.91 11.27
CA GLN A 144 -9.27 -14.68 12.03
C GLN A 144 -8.03 -14.47 12.91
N MET A 145 -7.65 -13.22 13.13
CA MET A 145 -6.52 -12.87 13.98
C MET A 145 -6.75 -11.52 14.63
N ASN A 146 -6.54 -11.42 15.95
CA ASN A 146 -6.46 -10.12 16.59
C ASN A 146 -5.10 -9.48 16.28
N LEU A 147 -5.09 -8.19 15.94
CA LEU A 147 -3.85 -7.47 15.68
C LEU A 147 -2.90 -7.54 16.88
N SER A 148 -3.41 -7.57 18.12
CA SER A 148 -2.60 -7.69 19.35
C SER A 148 -1.89 -9.04 19.53
N GLU A 149 -2.33 -10.09 18.84
CA GLU A 149 -1.67 -11.40 18.86
C GLU A 149 -0.48 -11.47 17.88
N LEU A 150 -0.32 -10.46 17.02
CA LEU A 150 0.71 -10.44 15.99
C LEU A 150 2.09 -10.26 16.63
N LYS A 151 3.00 -11.20 16.37
CA LYS A 151 4.36 -11.20 16.94
C LYS A 151 5.47 -11.19 15.90
N ARG A 152 5.16 -11.62 14.67
CA ARG A 152 6.10 -11.62 13.56
C ARG A 152 5.33 -11.58 12.24
N VAL A 153 5.89 -10.87 11.27
CA VAL A 153 5.38 -10.81 9.91
C VAL A 153 6.53 -11.01 8.95
N LYS A 154 6.31 -11.81 7.91
CA LYS A 154 7.23 -11.93 6.78
C LYS A 154 6.54 -11.46 5.52
N CYS A 155 7.17 -10.55 4.77
CA CYS A 155 6.79 -10.31 3.40
C CYS A 155 7.29 -11.47 2.54
N VAL A 156 6.40 -12.07 1.77
CA VAL A 156 6.71 -13.19 0.88
C VAL A 156 6.18 -12.84 -0.51
N SER A 157 7.06 -12.89 -1.50
CA SER A 157 6.73 -12.73 -2.92
C SER A 157 7.09 -14.00 -3.68
N ASN A 158 6.25 -14.37 -4.65
CA ASN A 158 6.55 -15.46 -5.60
C ASN A 158 6.72 -14.96 -7.03
N GLY A 159 7.00 -13.66 -7.21
CA GLY A 159 7.11 -13.02 -8.53
C GLY A 159 5.79 -12.81 -9.26
N THR A 160 4.64 -13.25 -8.75
CA THR A 160 3.32 -12.92 -9.32
C THR A 160 2.43 -12.23 -8.29
N LEU A 161 2.45 -12.70 -7.05
CA LEU A 161 1.71 -12.17 -5.94
C LEU A 161 2.65 -12.00 -4.75
N SER A 162 2.44 -10.91 -4.02
CA SER A 162 3.09 -10.66 -2.75
C SER A 162 2.06 -10.76 -1.63
N TYR A 163 2.47 -11.28 -0.49
CA TYR A 163 1.61 -11.48 0.67
C TYR A 163 2.37 -11.28 1.97
N LEU A 164 1.63 -10.84 2.98
CA LEU A 164 2.11 -10.76 4.36
C LEU A 164 1.74 -12.06 5.07
N SER A 165 2.76 -12.77 5.56
CA SER A 165 2.61 -13.98 6.37
C SER A 165 2.65 -13.59 7.84
N LEU A 166 1.52 -13.70 8.53
CA LEU A 166 1.33 -13.24 9.92
C LEU A 166 1.47 -14.42 10.88
N TYR A 167 2.17 -14.20 11.98
CA TYR A 167 2.49 -15.22 12.98
C TYR A 167 2.20 -14.74 14.40
N LYS A 168 1.56 -15.60 15.20
CA LYS A 168 1.36 -15.43 16.64
C LYS A 168 2.57 -15.85 17.47
N SER A 169 3.54 -16.52 16.85
CA SER A 169 4.79 -16.96 17.49
C SER A 169 5.94 -15.99 17.22
N GLU A 170 6.76 -15.75 18.25
CA GLU A 170 7.96 -14.90 18.14
C GLU A 170 9.08 -15.56 17.34
N LYS A 171 9.12 -16.90 17.33
CA LYS A 171 10.15 -17.70 16.68
C LYS A 171 9.51 -18.73 15.75
N GLY A 172 10.17 -18.96 14.61
CA GLY A 172 9.80 -20.03 13.69
C GLY A 172 10.40 -21.38 14.10
N GLY A 173 9.79 -22.47 13.62
CA GLY A 173 10.30 -23.83 13.75
C GLY A 173 10.52 -24.49 12.39
N PHE A 174 10.74 -25.81 12.38
CA PHE A 174 10.93 -26.60 11.15
C PHE A 174 9.71 -26.55 10.19
N PHE A 175 8.51 -26.32 10.73
CA PHE A 175 7.27 -26.09 9.99
C PHE A 175 6.66 -24.72 10.36
N ASP A 176 7.27 -23.65 9.87
CA ASP A 176 6.89 -22.26 10.16
C ASP A 176 5.76 -21.75 9.24
N PHE A 177 4.57 -22.34 9.35
CA PHE A 177 3.38 -21.90 8.62
C PHE A 177 2.76 -20.65 9.25
N PRO A 178 2.26 -19.70 8.44
CA PRO A 178 1.58 -18.52 8.95
C PRO A 178 0.19 -18.88 9.52
N ASP A 179 -0.18 -18.23 10.61
CA ASP A 179 -1.53 -18.29 11.20
C ASP A 179 -2.57 -17.62 10.28
N MET A 180 -2.15 -16.59 9.55
CA MET A 180 -2.96 -15.92 8.52
C MET A 180 -2.05 -15.36 7.41
N SER A 181 -2.55 -15.29 6.17
CA SER A 181 -1.86 -14.62 5.07
C SER A 181 -2.76 -13.56 4.45
N LEU A 182 -2.23 -12.35 4.32
CA LEU A 182 -2.93 -11.22 3.69
C LEU A 182 -2.33 -10.93 2.31
N GLY A 183 -3.17 -10.53 1.37
CA GLY A 183 -2.67 -9.95 0.12
C GLY A 183 -1.96 -8.64 0.42
N LEU A 184 -0.79 -8.43 -0.16
CA LEU A 184 0.00 -7.22 0.05
C LEU A 184 -0.57 -6.05 -0.77
N ASN A 185 -0.79 -4.91 -0.13
CA ASN A 185 -1.28 -3.68 -0.76
C ASN A 185 -1.06 -2.46 0.15
N GLU A 186 -1.55 -1.31 -0.30
CA GLU A 186 -1.45 0.02 0.33
C GLU A 186 -2.20 0.17 1.66
N LEU A 187 -3.10 -0.76 2.00
CA LEU A 187 -3.83 -0.76 3.28
C LEU A 187 -3.23 -1.75 4.27
N THR A 188 -2.97 -2.98 3.83
CA THR A 188 -2.45 -4.06 4.67
C THR A 188 -1.04 -3.75 5.17
N LEU A 189 -0.18 -3.18 4.34
CA LEU A 189 1.18 -2.85 4.76
C LEU A 189 1.23 -1.87 5.94
N PRO A 190 0.66 -0.65 5.88
CA PRO A 190 0.74 0.27 7.01
C PRO A 190 0.03 -0.27 8.25
N ILE A 191 -1.12 -0.94 8.11
CA ILE A 191 -1.83 -1.54 9.25
C ILE A 191 -0.96 -2.58 9.97
N ILE A 192 -0.33 -3.47 9.21
CA ILE A 192 0.45 -4.58 9.77
C ILE A 192 1.80 -4.10 10.31
N GLU A 193 2.44 -3.15 9.64
CA GLU A 193 3.65 -2.48 10.13
C GLU A 193 3.38 -1.79 11.47
N ALA A 194 2.28 -1.03 11.57
CA ALA A 194 1.87 -0.36 12.80
C ALA A 194 1.55 -1.37 13.91
N ALA A 195 0.79 -2.43 13.62
CA ALA A 195 0.48 -3.46 14.60
C ALA A 195 1.75 -4.14 15.15
N LEU A 196 2.74 -4.42 14.30
CA LEU A 196 3.97 -5.07 14.72
C LEU A 196 4.88 -4.14 15.52
N ALA A 197 4.98 -2.87 15.11
CA ALA A 197 5.72 -1.84 15.83
C ALA A 197 5.16 -1.69 17.26
N ARG A 198 3.83 -1.55 17.38
CA ARG A 198 3.12 -1.47 18.67
C ARG A 198 3.33 -2.69 19.55
N ASN A 199 3.20 -3.89 19.00
CA ASN A 199 3.13 -5.09 19.83
C ASN A 199 4.50 -5.58 20.29
N VAL A 200 5.52 -5.46 19.45
CA VAL A 200 6.82 -6.11 19.68
C VAL A 200 8.03 -5.22 19.36
N GLY A 201 7.81 -3.95 19.00
CA GLY A 201 8.89 -3.01 18.67
C GLY A 201 9.70 -3.46 17.45
N ARG A 202 9.04 -4.03 16.44
CA ARG A 202 9.67 -4.52 15.20
C ARG A 202 8.85 -4.13 13.99
N VAL A 203 9.51 -4.21 12.84
CA VAL A 203 8.93 -3.97 11.51
C VAL A 203 8.80 -5.26 10.73
N VAL A 204 8.01 -5.24 9.65
CA VAL A 204 7.81 -6.40 8.78
C VAL A 204 9.16 -6.87 8.22
N ASP A 205 9.38 -8.20 8.20
CA ASP A 205 10.58 -8.80 7.64
C ASP A 205 10.49 -8.86 6.11
N PHE A 206 11.27 -8.00 5.44
CA PHE A 206 11.43 -7.96 3.98
C PHE A 206 12.68 -8.68 3.47
N SER A 207 13.40 -9.43 4.32
CA SER A 207 14.67 -10.08 3.96
C SER A 207 14.54 -11.15 2.89
N ARG A 208 13.32 -11.59 2.56
CA ARG A 208 13.05 -12.58 1.51
C ARG A 208 12.75 -11.91 0.19
N GLY A 209 13.53 -12.27 -0.82
CA GLY A 209 13.29 -11.92 -2.21
C GLY A 209 12.11 -12.66 -2.86
N ASN A 210 11.98 -12.48 -4.18
CA ASN A 210 10.90 -13.08 -4.98
C ASN A 210 11.18 -14.52 -5.44
N GLY A 211 12.33 -15.09 -5.06
CA GLY A 211 12.77 -16.42 -5.47
C GLY A 211 13.35 -16.51 -6.89
N PHE A 212 13.50 -15.37 -7.58
CA PHE A 212 14.08 -15.26 -8.91
C PHE A 212 15.32 -14.36 -8.89
N ASP A 213 15.13 -13.06 -9.09
CA ASP A 213 16.18 -12.06 -9.30
C ASP A 213 16.35 -11.10 -8.11
N GLN A 214 15.28 -10.85 -7.36
CA GLN A 214 15.31 -9.96 -6.20
C GLN A 214 15.78 -10.72 -4.96
N LYS A 215 16.77 -10.17 -4.24
CA LYS A 215 17.30 -10.77 -3.00
C LYS A 215 16.44 -10.48 -1.77
N THR A 216 15.83 -9.30 -1.74
CA THR A 216 14.92 -8.83 -0.68
C THR A 216 13.62 -8.34 -1.32
N SER A 217 12.58 -8.16 -0.51
CA SER A 217 11.31 -7.55 -0.92
C SER A 217 11.23 -6.07 -0.56
N GLU A 218 12.35 -5.41 -0.25
CA GLU A 218 12.40 -4.03 0.25
C GLU A 218 11.87 -3.01 -0.77
N TYR A 219 11.97 -3.32 -2.07
CA TYR A 219 11.37 -2.53 -3.15
C TYR A 219 9.85 -2.32 -3.00
N ILE A 220 9.19 -3.12 -2.18
CA ILE A 220 7.77 -2.98 -1.86
C ILE A 220 7.52 -1.74 -0.98
N LEU A 221 8.45 -1.40 -0.08
CA LEU A 221 8.37 -0.21 0.77
C LEU A 221 8.41 1.05 -0.09
N GLU A 222 9.35 1.11 -1.03
CA GLU A 222 9.47 2.20 -2.01
C GLU A 222 8.18 2.41 -2.81
N ARG A 223 7.42 1.34 -3.05
CA ARG A 223 6.24 1.33 -3.92
C ARG A 223 4.92 1.62 -3.20
N TYR A 224 4.70 1.01 -2.04
CA TYR A 224 3.38 1.03 -1.38
C TYR A 224 3.30 1.92 -0.13
N MET A 225 4.44 2.35 0.42
CA MET A 225 4.47 3.01 1.73
C MET A 225 4.91 4.47 1.65
N ASN A 226 4.31 5.29 2.51
CA ASN A 226 4.74 6.66 2.79
C ASN A 226 5.08 6.72 4.29
N SER A 227 6.22 7.29 4.67
CA SER A 227 6.58 7.40 6.10
C SER A 227 5.62 8.30 6.88
N THR A 228 4.94 9.21 6.17
CA THR A 228 3.93 10.14 6.66
C THR A 228 2.71 9.47 7.32
N PHE A 229 2.46 8.18 7.02
CA PHE A 229 1.48 7.36 7.73
C PHE A 229 1.76 7.28 9.24
N PHE A 230 3.01 7.47 9.66
CA PHE A 230 3.48 7.39 11.05
C PHE A 230 3.87 8.76 11.62
N GLN A 231 3.65 9.85 10.87
CA GLN A 231 3.86 11.22 11.34
C GLN A 231 2.55 11.81 11.86
N ASN A 232 2.63 12.65 12.88
CA ASN A 232 1.52 13.49 13.32
C ASN A 232 1.26 14.62 12.30
N PRO A 233 0.06 15.25 12.29
CA PRO A 233 -0.26 16.33 11.35
C PRO A 233 0.73 17.51 11.37
N ASP A 234 1.35 17.79 12.52
CA ASP A 234 2.37 18.83 12.69
C ASP A 234 3.78 18.42 12.19
N GLY A 235 3.92 17.19 11.68
CA GLY A 235 5.17 16.62 11.20
C GLY A 235 6.03 15.95 12.27
N SER A 236 5.64 15.99 13.55
CA SER A 236 6.33 15.23 14.60
C SER A 236 6.07 13.72 14.47
N VAL A 237 6.89 12.90 15.12
CA VAL A 237 6.70 11.44 15.18
C VAL A 237 6.65 11.02 16.64
N SER A 238 5.61 10.28 17.02
CA SER A 238 5.48 9.73 18.37
C SER A 238 6.44 8.56 18.56
N GLU A 239 6.97 8.38 19.78
CA GLU A 239 7.97 7.34 20.09
C GLU A 239 7.51 5.93 19.68
N ASP A 240 6.24 5.59 19.93
CA ASP A 240 5.63 4.31 19.56
C ASP A 240 5.73 3.99 18.06
N TRP A 241 5.82 5.03 17.22
CA TRP A 241 5.82 4.91 15.75
C TRP A 241 7.17 5.19 15.11
N GLN A 242 8.18 5.60 15.90
CA GLN A 242 9.49 6.00 15.39
C GLN A 242 10.14 4.90 14.55
N ILE A 243 10.07 3.63 14.99
CA ILE A 243 10.67 2.52 14.26
C ILE A 243 10.02 2.28 12.89
N ALA A 244 8.70 2.40 12.79
CA ALA A 244 7.97 2.23 11.53
C ALA A 244 8.23 3.41 10.60
N TYR A 245 8.23 4.63 11.16
CA TYR A 245 8.60 5.84 10.43
C TYR A 245 10.01 5.73 9.84
N ASP A 246 11.02 5.47 10.66
CA ASP A 246 12.43 5.41 10.23
C ASP A 246 12.66 4.33 9.18
N HIS A 247 12.00 3.17 9.34
CA HIS A 247 12.10 2.07 8.39
C HIS A 247 11.66 2.47 6.98
N ILE A 248 10.55 3.21 6.85
CA ILE A 248 10.04 3.65 5.54
C ILE A 248 10.80 4.87 5.04
N HIS A 249 11.06 5.83 5.94
CA HIS A 249 11.74 7.09 5.62
C HIS A 249 13.15 6.86 5.07
N PHE A 250 13.84 5.81 5.55
CA PHE A 250 15.16 5.39 5.06
C PHE A 250 15.24 5.27 3.54
N TYR A 251 14.18 4.83 2.87
CA TYR A 251 14.16 4.63 1.42
C TYR A 251 13.98 5.93 0.62
N GLY A 252 13.62 7.05 1.27
CA GLY A 252 13.56 8.37 0.63
C GLY A 252 12.57 8.48 -0.54
N CYS A 253 11.57 7.60 -0.61
CA CYS A 253 10.64 7.50 -1.75
C CYS A 253 9.26 8.10 -1.44
N ASP A 254 9.14 8.90 -0.39
CA ASP A 254 7.84 9.45 0.01
C ASP A 254 7.21 10.32 -1.08
N VAL A 255 5.90 10.19 -1.25
CA VAL A 255 5.13 11.13 -2.07
C VAL A 255 4.82 12.33 -1.19
N ILE A 256 5.41 13.47 -1.54
CA ILE A 256 5.25 14.73 -0.80
C ILE A 256 4.63 15.75 -1.76
N MET A 257 3.66 16.52 -1.27
CA MET A 257 3.09 17.62 -2.05
C MET A 257 4.12 18.73 -2.27
N PRO A 258 4.17 19.33 -3.48
CA PRO A 258 4.96 20.54 -3.70
C PRO A 258 4.48 21.66 -2.77
N GLU A 259 5.41 22.43 -2.22
CA GLU A 259 5.13 23.67 -1.47
C GLU A 259 4.66 24.81 -2.38
#